data_AF-A0AA39ZTF1-F1
#
_entry.id   AF-A0AA39ZTF1-F1
#
_cell.length_a   1.000
_cell.length_b   1.000
_cell.length_c   1.000
_cell.angle_alpha   90.00
_cell.angle_beta   90.00
_cell.angle_gamma   90.00
#
_symmetry.space_group_name_H-M   'P 1'
#
loop_
_entity.id
_entity.type
_entity.pdbx_description
1 polymer ?
#
loop_
_entity_poly.entity_id
_entity_poly.type
_entity_poly.pdbx_seq_one_letter_code
_entity_poly.pdbx_strand_id
1 'polypeptide(L)'
;MTVIRNRTAASGGEGGVKYVCEICSNDITSTVRIRCAHSTCKEYDLCVPCFAKGSSSGAHDPATHCFCVVEQNSFPIFDPEWSADEELLLLEGAEIYGLGSWADIAAHIGGYRYKDEVRDHYIKVFIASPKFPLPKPYSPHDMELANEISKEEFQSRRARRIEERREAAKNAPAQPKTNPTESLPACHEIEGFMPGRLEFETEYANEAEEAVQVLEFDPSDGINPRTGKPHPETELKLAVMDIYNSRLTQRAERNKVIFRHNLLDYSENIKRDEKRPKEERDLLNKAKPFAQILNRNDYKQFCQGLVDELELREAISHLQEWRTNGITDLESGVKYEREKALRNKRKYEQEKALHNKQNHTNGISDIGSGVKYEREKALRNKRKYILEKALHDKQDHTPSD
;
A
#
# COMPACT_ATOMS: atom_id res chain seq x y z
N MET A 1 -16.85 -20.06 14.63
CA MET A 1 -16.29 -20.31 13.28
C MET A 1 -17.27 -19.79 12.25
N THR A 2 -17.17 -18.52 11.91
CA THR A 2 -17.83 -17.91 10.76
C THR A 2 -16.95 -18.16 9.54
N VAL A 3 -17.42 -18.98 8.62
CA VAL A 3 -16.70 -19.35 7.40
C VAL A 3 -16.71 -18.13 6.47
N ILE A 4 -15.54 -17.58 6.20
CA ILE A 4 -15.31 -16.51 5.22
C ILE A 4 -15.73 -17.07 3.85
N ARG A 5 -16.76 -16.46 3.24
CA ARG A 5 -17.33 -16.87 1.95
C ARG A 5 -16.67 -16.07 0.83
N ASN A 6 -16.17 -16.76 -0.20
CA ASN A 6 -15.91 -16.13 -1.50
C ASN A 6 -17.26 -15.77 -2.14
N ARG A 7 -17.67 -14.50 -2.08
CA ARG A 7 -18.89 -13.99 -2.70
C ARG A 7 -18.52 -13.06 -3.86
N THR A 8 -18.79 -13.47 -5.09
CA THR A 8 -18.72 -12.60 -6.26
C THR A 8 -19.90 -11.61 -6.24
N ALA A 9 -19.58 -10.32 -6.28
CA ALA A 9 -20.57 -9.24 -6.34
C ALA A 9 -21.29 -9.24 -7.69
N ALA A 10 -22.63 -9.13 -7.69
CA ALA A 10 -23.42 -9.02 -8.90
C ALA A 10 -23.53 -7.54 -9.35
N SER A 11 -23.29 -7.29 -10.64
CA SER A 11 -23.44 -5.98 -11.27
C SER A 11 -24.88 -5.77 -11.75
N GLY A 12 -25.81 -5.59 -10.80
CA GLY A 12 -27.21 -5.30 -11.04
C GLY A 12 -27.84 -4.67 -9.80
N GLY A 13 -28.83 -3.79 -9.94
CA GLY A 13 -29.42 -2.99 -8.83
C GLY A 13 -30.11 -3.76 -7.70
N GLU A 14 -29.97 -5.08 -7.66
CA GLU A 14 -30.40 -5.98 -6.58
C GLU A 14 -29.17 -6.29 -5.71
N GLY A 15 -29.10 -5.67 -4.54
CA GLY A 15 -28.02 -5.88 -3.58
C GLY A 15 -28.11 -7.22 -2.86
N GLY A 16 -27.01 -7.63 -2.22
CA GLY A 16 -26.90 -8.84 -1.41
C GLY A 16 -26.59 -10.14 -2.17
N VAL A 17 -26.57 -11.25 -1.42
CA VAL A 17 -26.33 -12.59 -1.97
C VAL A 17 -27.57 -13.12 -2.67
N LYS A 18 -27.40 -13.58 -3.90
CA LYS A 18 -28.46 -14.23 -4.66
C LYS A 18 -28.77 -15.62 -4.12
N TYR A 19 -30.04 -15.88 -3.88
CA TYR A 19 -30.55 -17.20 -3.51
C TYR A 19 -31.41 -17.75 -4.64
N VAL A 20 -31.17 -19.01 -4.98
CA VAL A 20 -31.88 -19.72 -6.05
C VAL A 20 -32.53 -20.97 -5.46
N CYS A 21 -33.74 -21.28 -5.90
CA CYS A 21 -34.43 -22.49 -5.49
C CYS A 21 -33.76 -23.73 -6.09
N GLU A 22 -33.38 -24.70 -5.27
CA GLU A 22 -32.70 -25.94 -5.69
C GLU A 22 -33.56 -26.89 -6.55
N ILE A 23 -34.86 -26.61 -6.72
CA ILE A 23 -35.79 -27.44 -7.50
C ILE A 23 -36.15 -26.80 -8.83
N CYS A 24 -36.60 -25.54 -8.80
CA CYS A 24 -37.10 -24.86 -10.00
C CYS A 24 -36.13 -23.82 -10.57
N SER A 25 -34.99 -23.59 -9.89
CA SER A 25 -33.99 -22.60 -10.27
C SER A 25 -34.51 -21.15 -10.36
N ASN A 26 -35.68 -20.86 -9.79
CA ASN A 26 -36.19 -19.50 -9.68
C ASN A 26 -35.36 -18.71 -8.66
N ASP A 27 -35.17 -17.42 -8.93
CA ASP A 27 -34.62 -16.47 -7.97
C ASP A 27 -35.59 -16.30 -6.80
N ILE A 28 -35.09 -16.58 -5.59
CA ILE A 28 -35.83 -16.48 -4.31
C ILE A 28 -35.17 -15.49 -3.36
N THR A 29 -34.23 -14.67 -3.85
CA THR A 29 -33.46 -13.70 -3.05
C THR A 29 -34.38 -12.73 -2.31
N SER A 30 -35.38 -12.24 -3.02
CA SER A 30 -36.32 -11.22 -2.53
C SER A 30 -37.67 -11.80 -2.11
N THR A 31 -37.70 -13.04 -1.64
CA THR A 31 -38.92 -13.72 -1.19
C THR A 31 -38.69 -14.49 0.10
N VAL A 32 -39.77 -14.83 0.81
CA VAL A 32 -39.69 -15.80 1.91
C VAL A 32 -39.20 -17.13 1.34
N ARG A 33 -38.13 -17.67 1.92
CA ARG A 33 -37.53 -18.95 1.50
C ARG A 33 -37.47 -19.94 2.66
N ILE A 34 -37.38 -21.21 2.31
CA ILE A 34 -37.32 -22.30 3.27
C ILE A 34 -35.95 -22.94 3.18
N ARG A 35 -35.19 -22.85 4.28
CA ARG A 35 -33.85 -23.41 4.38
C ARG A 35 -33.89 -24.74 5.11
N CYS A 36 -33.32 -25.78 4.51
CA CYS A 36 -33.12 -27.04 5.21
C CYS A 36 -32.10 -26.85 6.35
N ALA A 37 -32.43 -27.31 7.56
CA ALA A 37 -31.58 -27.25 8.75
C ALA A 37 -30.91 -28.61 9.07
N HIS A 38 -31.16 -29.63 8.26
CA HIS A 38 -30.57 -30.95 8.43
C HIS A 38 -29.10 -30.98 8.00
N SER A 39 -28.25 -31.68 8.76
CA SER A 39 -26.78 -31.69 8.58
C SER A 39 -26.30 -32.26 7.24
N THR A 40 -27.11 -33.10 6.59
CA THR A 40 -26.82 -33.64 5.25
C THR A 40 -27.07 -32.64 4.12
N CYS A 41 -27.84 -31.58 4.37
CA CYS A 41 -28.12 -30.53 3.40
C CYS A 41 -27.24 -29.31 3.70
N LYS A 42 -26.25 -29.05 2.84
CA LYS A 42 -25.48 -27.81 2.87
C LYS A 42 -26.10 -26.82 1.89
N GLU A 43 -26.47 -25.64 2.39
CA GLU A 43 -26.94 -24.51 1.57
C GLU A 43 -28.14 -24.85 0.67
N TYR A 44 -29.08 -25.64 1.19
CA TYR A 44 -30.26 -26.07 0.45
C TYR A 44 -31.45 -25.15 0.73
N ASP A 45 -31.76 -24.25 -0.21
CA ASP A 45 -32.85 -23.27 -0.12
C ASP A 45 -33.97 -23.59 -1.13
N LEU A 46 -35.22 -23.52 -0.67
CA LEU A 46 -36.43 -23.81 -1.44
C LEU A 46 -37.37 -22.61 -1.50
N CYS A 47 -38.05 -22.44 -2.63
CA CYS A 47 -39.22 -21.57 -2.70
C CYS A 47 -40.41 -22.22 -1.98
N VAL A 48 -41.31 -21.40 -1.42
CA VAL A 48 -42.51 -21.88 -0.72
C VAL A 48 -43.34 -22.87 -1.56
N PRO A 49 -43.58 -22.65 -2.87
CA PRO A 49 -44.30 -23.62 -3.71
C PRO A 49 -43.64 -24.99 -3.84
N CYS A 50 -42.31 -25.05 -3.99
CA CYS A 50 -41.58 -26.32 -4.13
C CYS A 50 -41.55 -27.09 -2.81
N PHE A 51 -41.37 -26.37 -1.69
CA PHE A 51 -41.47 -26.96 -0.36
C PHE A 51 -42.88 -27.51 -0.10
N ALA A 52 -43.93 -26.73 -0.40
CA ALA A 52 -45.32 -27.16 -0.18
C ALA A 52 -45.71 -28.40 -1.00
N LYS A 53 -45.07 -28.62 -2.16
CA LYS A 53 -45.25 -29.82 -2.98
C LYS A 53 -44.42 -31.02 -2.48
N GLY A 54 -43.57 -30.84 -1.48
CA GLY A 54 -42.62 -31.86 -1.04
C GLY A 54 -41.62 -32.25 -2.14
N SER A 55 -41.24 -31.31 -3.01
CA SER A 55 -40.25 -31.57 -4.04
C SER A 55 -38.85 -31.62 -3.43
N SER A 56 -38.06 -32.63 -3.79
CA SER A 56 -36.68 -32.76 -3.32
C SER A 56 -35.71 -33.12 -4.45
N SER A 57 -34.45 -32.81 -4.22
CA SER A 57 -33.33 -33.17 -5.07
C SER A 57 -32.14 -33.59 -4.20
N GLY A 58 -31.30 -34.49 -4.74
CA GLY A 58 -30.11 -34.98 -4.05
C GLY A 58 -30.42 -35.72 -2.75
N ALA A 59 -29.71 -35.34 -1.67
CA ALA A 59 -29.83 -35.97 -0.35
C ALA A 59 -30.91 -35.33 0.55
N HIS A 60 -31.73 -34.41 0.01
CA HIS A 60 -32.78 -33.76 0.77
C HIS A 60 -34.02 -34.66 0.91
N ASP A 61 -34.51 -34.86 2.13
CA ASP A 61 -35.75 -35.58 2.40
C ASP A 61 -36.80 -34.64 3.06
N PRO A 62 -37.87 -34.26 2.33
CA PRO A 62 -38.92 -33.37 2.83
C PRO A 62 -39.68 -33.91 4.04
N ALA A 63 -39.71 -35.23 4.24
CA ALA A 63 -40.49 -35.85 5.31
C ALA A 63 -39.75 -35.85 6.66
N THR A 64 -38.42 -35.91 6.64
CA THR A 64 -37.61 -36.10 7.85
C THR A 64 -36.73 -34.90 8.19
N HIS A 65 -36.40 -34.05 7.20
CA HIS A 65 -35.52 -32.93 7.42
C HIS A 65 -36.22 -31.76 8.13
N CYS A 66 -35.57 -31.23 9.16
CA CYS A 66 -35.98 -29.97 9.78
C CYS A 66 -35.70 -28.78 8.85
N PHE A 67 -36.49 -27.71 8.99
CA PHE A 67 -36.37 -26.52 8.16
C PHE A 67 -36.53 -25.24 8.98
N CYS A 68 -36.02 -24.14 8.43
CA CYS A 68 -36.20 -22.79 8.94
C CYS A 68 -36.88 -21.92 7.88
N VAL A 69 -37.88 -21.13 8.30
CA VAL A 69 -38.47 -20.10 7.46
C VAL A 69 -37.59 -18.86 7.54
N VAL A 70 -37.07 -18.43 6.41
CA VAL A 70 -36.24 -17.22 6.31
C VAL A 70 -37.09 -16.12 5.70
N GLU A 71 -37.50 -15.18 6.55
CA GLU A 71 -38.25 -14.00 6.13
C GLU A 71 -37.34 -12.88 5.63
N GLN A 72 -37.92 -11.99 4.83
CA GLN A 72 -37.32 -10.69 4.59
C GLN A 72 -37.58 -9.81 5.80
N ASN A 73 -36.52 -9.51 6.57
CA ASN A 73 -36.54 -8.65 7.76
C ASN A 73 -36.77 -7.17 7.38
N SER A 74 -37.88 -6.93 6.67
CA SER A 74 -38.33 -5.68 6.07
C SER A 74 -39.09 -4.81 7.09
N PHE A 75 -38.49 -4.63 8.25
CA PHE A 75 -39.00 -3.81 9.35
C PHE A 75 -37.88 -2.93 9.91
N PRO A 76 -38.20 -1.74 10.45
CA PRO A 76 -37.20 -0.82 10.95
C PRO A 76 -36.67 -1.22 12.33
N ILE A 77 -35.36 -1.03 12.56
CA ILE A 77 -34.70 -1.32 13.85
C ILE A 77 -34.01 -0.10 14.48
N PHE A 78 -33.30 0.70 13.68
CA PHE A 78 -32.55 1.86 14.18
C PHE A 78 -33.07 3.18 13.60
N ASP A 79 -33.53 3.16 12.35
CA ASP A 79 -34.04 4.33 11.65
C ASP A 79 -35.35 3.97 10.92
N PRO A 80 -36.38 4.85 10.95
CA PRO A 80 -37.67 4.59 10.32
C PRO A 80 -37.62 4.35 8.81
N GLU A 81 -36.54 4.76 8.14
CA GLU A 81 -36.35 4.60 6.71
C GLU A 81 -35.42 3.42 6.37
N TRP A 82 -34.88 2.70 7.36
CA TRP A 82 -33.96 1.59 7.15
C TRP A 82 -34.51 0.29 7.71
N SER A 83 -34.56 -0.75 6.88
CA SER A 83 -34.97 -2.08 7.34
C SER A 83 -33.81 -2.88 7.89
N ALA A 84 -34.12 -3.84 8.77
CA ALA A 84 -33.12 -4.72 9.37
C ALA A 84 -32.30 -5.53 8.35
N ASP A 85 -32.87 -5.87 7.19
CA ASP A 85 -32.11 -6.45 6.07
C ASP A 85 -31.07 -5.47 5.49
N GLU A 86 -31.42 -4.20 5.31
CA GLU A 86 -30.52 -3.15 4.81
C GLU A 86 -29.42 -2.83 5.83
N GLU A 87 -29.72 -2.86 7.13
CA GLU A 87 -28.73 -2.69 8.20
C GLU A 87 -27.72 -3.84 8.24
N LEU A 88 -28.19 -5.08 8.04
CA LEU A 88 -27.30 -6.23 7.95
C LEU A 88 -26.41 -6.18 6.70
N LEU A 89 -26.97 -5.81 5.55
CA LEU A 89 -26.23 -5.64 4.30
C LEU A 89 -25.21 -4.50 4.39
N LEU A 90 -25.51 -3.44 5.13
CA LEU A 90 -24.55 -2.36 5.40
C LEU A 90 -23.30 -2.89 6.12
N LEU A 91 -23.49 -3.67 7.19
CA LEU A 91 -22.39 -4.24 7.96
C LEU A 91 -21.64 -5.33 7.18
N GLU A 92 -22.35 -6.19 6.44
CA GLU A 92 -21.74 -7.18 5.55
C GLU A 92 -20.91 -6.48 4.45
N GLY A 93 -21.44 -5.44 3.83
CA GLY A 93 -20.72 -4.64 2.84
C GLY A 93 -19.47 -3.99 3.43
N ALA A 94 -19.55 -3.45 4.66
CA ALA A 94 -18.39 -2.87 5.33
C ALA A 94 -17.29 -3.91 5.63
N GLU A 95 -17.67 -5.15 5.96
CA GLU A 95 -16.75 -6.27 6.16
C GLU A 95 -16.09 -6.71 4.85
N ILE A 96 -16.86 -6.79 3.75
CA ILE A 96 -16.38 -7.28 2.45
C ILE A 96 -15.54 -6.23 1.70
N TYR A 97 -16.01 -4.99 1.59
CA TYR A 97 -15.38 -3.95 0.77
C TYR A 97 -14.48 -3.00 1.56
N GLY A 98 -14.47 -3.14 2.90
CA GLY A 98 -13.77 -2.23 3.79
C GLY A 98 -14.60 -0.99 4.13
N LEU A 99 -14.62 -0.65 5.42
CA LEU A 99 -15.33 0.51 5.93
C LEU A 99 -14.78 1.80 5.30
N GLY A 100 -15.66 2.59 4.68
CA GLY A 100 -15.28 3.81 3.96
C GLY A 100 -15.50 3.72 2.45
N SER A 101 -15.61 2.51 1.87
CA SER A 101 -16.00 2.36 0.46
C SER A 101 -17.52 2.50 0.27
N TRP A 102 -18.05 3.69 0.60
CA TRP A 102 -19.50 3.93 0.68
C TRP A 102 -20.24 3.72 -0.64
N ALA A 103 -19.56 3.86 -1.78
CA ALA A 103 -20.16 3.60 -3.09
C ALA A 103 -20.39 2.10 -3.30
N ASP A 104 -19.39 1.26 -3.00
CA ASP A 104 -19.50 -0.20 -3.13
C ASP A 104 -20.45 -0.78 -2.08
N ILE A 105 -20.41 -0.25 -0.86
CA ILE A 105 -21.35 -0.62 0.21
C ILE A 105 -22.79 -0.25 -0.20
N ALA A 106 -23.03 0.95 -0.76
CA ALA A 106 -24.34 1.33 -1.25
C ALA A 106 -24.84 0.41 -2.37
N ALA A 107 -23.95 0.02 -3.30
CA ALA A 107 -24.27 -0.94 -4.34
C ALA A 107 -24.59 -2.33 -3.76
N HIS A 108 -23.87 -2.77 -2.72
CA HIS A 108 -24.10 -4.04 -2.04
C HIS A 108 -25.42 -4.09 -1.28
N ILE A 109 -25.84 -2.98 -0.65
CA ILE A 109 -27.16 -2.87 -0.02
C ILE A 109 -28.25 -2.92 -1.11
N GLY A 110 -28.02 -2.27 -2.25
CA GLY A 110 -28.99 -2.17 -3.33
C GLY A 110 -30.10 -1.16 -3.02
N GLY A 111 -31.25 -1.30 -3.68
CA GLY A 111 -32.44 -0.47 -3.40
C GLY A 111 -32.24 1.03 -3.71
N TYR A 112 -31.30 1.36 -4.60
CA TYR A 112 -30.94 2.74 -4.98
C TYR A 112 -30.55 3.63 -3.78
N ARG A 113 -29.82 3.09 -2.79
CA ARG A 113 -29.18 3.90 -1.74
C ARG A 113 -28.02 4.71 -2.31
N TYR A 114 -27.81 5.93 -1.79
CA TYR A 114 -26.70 6.78 -2.22
C TYR A 114 -25.50 6.65 -1.27
N LYS A 115 -24.28 6.78 -1.78
CA LYS A 115 -23.04 6.65 -0.98
C LYS A 115 -23.03 7.58 0.26
N ASP A 116 -23.47 8.83 0.10
CA ASP A 116 -23.44 9.81 1.17
C ASP A 116 -24.50 9.51 2.24
N GLU A 117 -25.69 9.06 1.82
CA GLU A 117 -26.74 8.58 2.72
C GLU A 117 -26.28 7.38 3.55
N VAL A 118 -25.59 6.42 2.92
CA VAL A 118 -25.06 5.24 3.59
C VAL A 118 -23.98 5.61 4.62
N ARG A 119 -23.05 6.51 4.25
CA ARG A 119 -22.05 7.05 5.17
C ARG A 119 -22.70 7.73 6.37
N ASP A 120 -23.61 8.66 6.10
CA ASP A 120 -24.20 9.51 7.13
C ASP A 120 -25.07 8.69 8.10
N HIS A 121 -25.77 7.67 7.58
CA HIS A 121 -26.49 6.70 8.40
C HIS A 121 -25.56 5.89 9.30
N TYR A 122 -24.46 5.34 8.76
CA TYR A 122 -23.49 4.60 9.55
C TYR A 122 -22.91 5.44 10.70
N ILE A 123 -22.53 6.68 10.40
CA ILE A 123 -22.00 7.62 11.39
C ILE A 123 -23.06 7.93 12.46
N LYS A 124 -24.29 8.21 12.06
CA LYS A 124 -25.39 8.55 12.98
C LYS A 124 -25.73 7.39 13.93
N VAL A 125 -25.91 6.18 13.38
CA VAL A 125 -26.45 5.04 14.12
C VAL A 125 -25.37 4.30 14.92
N PHE A 126 -24.18 4.11 14.34
CA PHE A 126 -23.13 3.30 14.95
C PHE A 126 -22.08 4.14 15.67
N ILE A 127 -21.52 5.16 15.01
CA ILE A 127 -20.41 5.95 15.56
C ILE A 127 -20.87 6.96 16.62
N ALA A 128 -21.90 7.74 16.30
CA ALA A 128 -22.49 8.75 17.20
C ALA A 128 -23.45 8.13 18.23
N SER A 129 -23.52 6.79 18.29
CA SER A 129 -24.29 6.09 19.32
C SER A 129 -23.77 6.47 20.72
N PRO A 130 -24.64 6.85 21.66
CA PRO A 130 -24.24 7.11 23.05
C PRO A 130 -23.64 5.87 23.76
N LYS A 131 -23.73 4.69 23.15
CA LYS A 131 -23.21 3.41 23.67
C LYS A 131 -22.24 2.73 22.69
N PHE A 132 -21.50 3.53 21.92
CA PHE A 132 -20.40 3.03 21.09
C PHE A 132 -19.56 1.98 21.86
N PRO A 133 -19.27 0.79 21.27
CA PRO A 133 -19.37 0.43 19.85
C PRO A 133 -20.72 -0.12 19.37
N LEU A 134 -21.76 -0.19 20.21
CA LEU A 134 -23.05 -0.76 19.84
C LEU A 134 -24.09 0.32 19.48
N PRO A 135 -24.96 0.08 18.49
CA PRO A 135 -26.09 0.97 18.20
C PRO A 135 -27.18 0.85 19.28
N LYS A 136 -28.07 1.85 19.36
CA LYS A 136 -29.32 1.77 20.13
C LYS A 136 -30.46 1.45 19.16
N PRO A 137 -31.41 0.55 19.49
CA PRO A 137 -31.51 -0.22 20.73
C PRO A 137 -30.73 -1.56 20.68
N TYR A 138 -30.12 -1.94 21.80
CA TYR A 138 -29.19 -3.09 21.89
C TYR A 138 -29.86 -4.37 22.42
N SER A 139 -31.12 -4.29 22.85
CA SER A 139 -31.84 -5.43 23.41
C SER A 139 -32.65 -6.11 22.31
N PRO A 140 -32.57 -7.44 22.15
CA PRO A 140 -33.45 -8.20 21.25
C PRO A 140 -34.95 -8.06 21.56
N HIS A 141 -35.30 -7.50 22.73
CA HIS A 141 -36.68 -7.28 23.17
C HIS A 141 -37.17 -5.85 22.88
N ASP A 142 -36.28 -4.96 22.48
CA ASP A 142 -36.61 -3.57 22.18
C ASP A 142 -37.08 -3.48 20.73
N MET A 143 -38.39 -3.67 20.59
CA MET A 143 -39.11 -3.67 19.31
C MET A 143 -39.98 -2.40 19.18
N GLU A 144 -39.68 -1.33 19.91
CA GLU A 144 -40.51 -0.11 19.92
C GLU A 144 -40.73 0.42 18.50
N LEU A 145 -39.66 0.66 17.73
CA LEU A 145 -39.75 1.17 16.36
C LEU A 145 -40.41 0.18 15.39
N ALA A 146 -40.17 -1.13 15.58
CA ALA A 146 -40.78 -2.18 14.77
C ALA A 146 -42.28 -2.34 15.04
N ASN A 147 -42.77 -1.93 16.22
CA ASN A 147 -44.18 -1.96 16.59
C ASN A 147 -44.91 -0.65 16.24
N GLU A 148 -44.21 0.48 16.16
CA GLU A 148 -44.77 1.78 15.79
C GLU A 148 -45.24 1.84 14.33
N ILE A 149 -44.49 1.19 13.42
CA ILE A 149 -44.77 1.21 11.98
C ILE A 149 -45.18 -0.20 11.57
N SER A 150 -46.37 -0.35 10.98
CA SER A 150 -46.79 -1.67 10.50
C SER A 150 -45.88 -2.17 9.38
N LYS A 151 -45.70 -3.49 9.30
CA LYS A 151 -44.88 -4.13 8.26
C LYS A 151 -45.37 -3.75 6.86
N GLU A 152 -46.69 -3.70 6.65
CA GLU A 152 -47.27 -3.33 5.35
C GLU A 152 -47.00 -1.86 4.99
N GLU A 153 -47.07 -0.95 5.97
CA GLU A 153 -46.79 0.46 5.76
C GLU A 153 -45.32 0.68 5.43
N PHE A 154 -44.42 0.07 6.18
CA PHE A 154 -42.98 0.16 5.93
C PHE A 154 -42.62 -0.38 4.54
N GLN A 155 -43.16 -1.54 4.16
CA GLN A 155 -42.94 -2.13 2.84
C GLN A 155 -43.45 -1.22 1.72
N SER A 156 -44.61 -0.59 1.90
CA SER A 156 -45.17 0.36 0.93
C SER A 156 -44.30 1.60 0.77
N ARG A 157 -43.79 2.16 1.88
CA ARG A 157 -42.85 3.29 1.87
C ARG A 157 -41.54 2.94 1.16
N ARG A 158 -40.97 1.77 1.48
CA ARG A 158 -39.74 1.26 0.83
C ARG A 158 -39.93 1.06 -0.67
N ALA A 159 -41.04 0.43 -1.09
CA ALA A 159 -41.34 0.22 -2.50
C ALA A 159 -41.48 1.55 -3.25
N ARG A 160 -42.19 2.53 -2.68
CA ARG A 160 -42.33 3.88 -3.25
C ARG A 160 -40.96 4.54 -3.41
N ARG A 161 -40.12 4.52 -2.37
CA ARG A 161 -38.76 5.08 -2.39
C ARG A 161 -37.92 4.47 -3.51
N ILE A 162 -37.95 3.15 -3.65
CA ILE A 162 -37.17 2.43 -4.67
C ILE A 162 -37.64 2.83 -6.06
N GLU A 163 -38.95 2.90 -6.32
CA GLU A 163 -39.46 3.26 -7.64
C GLU A 163 -39.18 4.74 -7.97
N GLU A 164 -39.39 5.67 -7.04
CA GLU A 164 -39.05 7.09 -7.23
C GLU A 164 -37.56 7.27 -7.58
N ARG A 165 -36.66 6.58 -6.86
CA ARG A 165 -35.21 6.65 -7.12
C ARG A 165 -34.81 5.94 -8.41
N ARG A 166 -35.50 4.86 -8.77
CA ARG A 166 -35.31 4.17 -10.05
C ARG A 166 -35.71 5.05 -11.22
N GLU A 167 -36.83 5.75 -11.13
CA GLU A 167 -37.26 6.73 -12.13
C GLU A 167 -36.29 7.90 -12.21
N ALA A 168 -35.84 8.45 -11.08
CA ALA A 168 -34.83 9.50 -11.05
C ALA A 168 -33.51 9.05 -11.71
N ALA A 169 -33.08 7.79 -11.48
CA ALA A 169 -31.89 7.23 -12.10
C ALA A 169 -32.04 7.02 -13.63
N LYS A 170 -33.23 6.66 -14.12
CA LYS A 170 -33.53 6.57 -15.56
C LYS A 170 -33.51 7.94 -16.23
N ASN A 171 -33.96 8.98 -15.53
CA ASN A 171 -34.05 10.35 -16.03
C ASN A 171 -32.76 11.17 -15.82
N ALA A 172 -31.78 10.64 -15.10
CA ALA A 172 -30.52 11.32 -14.85
C ALA A 172 -29.63 11.35 -16.11
N PRO A 173 -29.00 12.48 -16.45
CA PRO A 173 -28.01 12.53 -17.51
C PRO A 173 -26.84 11.60 -17.18
N ALA A 174 -26.33 10.88 -18.19
CA ALA A 174 -25.22 9.95 -18.03
C ALA A 174 -24.03 10.65 -17.35
N GLN A 175 -23.80 10.34 -16.08
CA GLN A 175 -22.63 10.80 -15.35
C GLN A 175 -21.40 10.17 -16.02
N PRO A 176 -20.31 10.94 -16.27
CA PRO A 176 -19.07 10.36 -16.74
C PRO A 176 -18.63 9.30 -15.73
N LYS A 177 -18.42 8.07 -16.20
CA LYS A 177 -17.90 6.98 -15.38
C LYS A 177 -16.55 7.42 -14.82
N THR A 178 -16.53 7.93 -13.59
CA THR A 178 -15.29 7.98 -12.82
C THR A 178 -14.96 6.53 -12.54
N ASN A 179 -13.84 6.06 -13.07
CA ASN A 179 -13.36 4.72 -12.77
C ASN A 179 -13.37 4.52 -11.24
N PRO A 180 -13.67 3.30 -10.77
CA PRO A 180 -13.58 2.97 -9.36
C PRO A 180 -12.26 3.50 -8.82
N THR A 181 -12.29 4.05 -7.60
CA THR A 181 -11.10 4.45 -6.84
C THR A 181 -10.34 3.19 -6.43
N GLU A 182 -9.96 2.38 -7.40
CA GLU A 182 -9.06 1.27 -7.23
C GLU A 182 -7.75 1.91 -6.81
N SER A 183 -7.23 1.50 -5.66
CA SER A 183 -5.90 1.87 -5.17
C SER A 183 -4.83 1.23 -6.04
N LEU A 184 -4.91 1.43 -7.36
CA LEU A 184 -3.79 1.23 -8.24
C LEU A 184 -2.70 2.20 -7.77
N PRO A 185 -1.40 1.85 -7.90
CA PRO A 185 -0.29 2.76 -7.61
C PRO A 185 -0.37 4.02 -8.49
N ALA A 186 -1.22 4.96 -8.11
CA ALA A 186 -1.51 6.18 -8.84
C ALA A 186 -0.54 7.30 -8.47
N CYS A 187 0.67 6.96 -8.04
CA CYS A 187 1.76 7.89 -7.84
C CYS A 187 3.00 7.38 -8.57
N HIS A 188 3.10 7.69 -9.87
CA HIS A 188 4.30 7.42 -10.66
C HIS A 188 5.55 8.17 -10.14
N GLU A 189 5.38 9.13 -9.21
CA GLU A 189 6.49 9.90 -8.64
C GLU A 189 7.22 9.17 -7.50
N ILE A 190 6.53 8.29 -6.79
CA ILE A 190 7.11 7.49 -5.70
C ILE A 190 6.63 6.04 -5.84
N GLU A 191 7.56 5.20 -6.29
CA GLU A 191 7.36 3.77 -6.46
C GLU A 191 6.80 3.11 -5.18
N GLY A 192 5.71 2.37 -5.32
CA GLY A 192 5.07 1.64 -4.23
C GLY A 192 4.27 2.48 -3.22
N PHE A 193 4.20 3.81 -3.32
CA PHE A 193 3.35 4.60 -2.41
C PHE A 193 1.87 4.56 -2.82
N MET A 194 0.98 4.27 -1.88
CA MET A 194 -0.46 4.15 -2.09
C MET A 194 -1.21 5.32 -1.41
N PRO A 195 -1.60 6.37 -2.17
CA PRO A 195 -2.12 7.62 -1.60
C PRO A 195 -3.41 7.46 -0.81
N GLY A 196 -4.30 6.54 -1.22
CA GLY A 196 -5.57 6.29 -0.53
C GLY A 196 -5.43 5.65 0.85
N ARG A 197 -4.31 4.95 1.10
CA ARG A 197 -4.02 4.29 2.37
C ARG A 197 -2.96 5.00 3.21
N LEU A 198 -2.21 5.95 2.62
CA LEU A 198 -1.06 6.60 3.26
C LEU A 198 0.01 5.59 3.71
N GLU A 199 0.23 4.57 2.88
CA GLU A 199 1.12 3.43 3.15
C GLU A 199 1.96 3.12 1.92
N PHE A 200 3.08 2.42 2.13
CA PHE A 200 3.91 1.88 1.07
C PHE A 200 3.54 0.41 0.81
N GLU A 201 3.72 -0.04 -0.41
CA GLU A 201 3.52 -1.43 -0.82
C GLU A 201 4.53 -2.35 -0.13
N THR A 202 5.79 -1.91 -0.10
CA THR A 202 6.85 -2.54 0.69
C THR A 202 7.23 -1.60 1.83
N GLU A 203 6.80 -1.96 3.03
CA GLU A 203 7.01 -1.13 4.21
C GLU A 203 8.41 -1.28 4.81
N TYR A 204 8.79 -0.33 5.69
CA TYR A 204 10.04 -0.43 6.42
C TYR A 204 10.07 -1.69 7.31
N ALA A 205 11.16 -2.46 7.18
CA ALA A 205 11.36 -3.75 7.85
C ALA A 205 10.24 -4.77 7.52
N ASN A 206 9.96 -4.95 6.22
CA ASN A 206 8.93 -5.87 5.73
C ASN A 206 9.15 -7.33 6.14
N GLU A 207 10.39 -7.72 6.44
CA GLU A 207 10.74 -9.06 6.91
C GLU A 207 10.02 -9.41 8.24
N ALA A 208 9.60 -8.40 9.00
CA ALA A 208 8.79 -8.59 10.20
C ALA A 208 7.35 -9.06 9.89
N GLU A 209 6.77 -8.65 8.76
CA GLU A 209 5.47 -9.17 8.28
C GLU A 209 5.60 -10.64 7.90
N GLU A 210 6.65 -10.99 7.17
CA GLU A 210 6.94 -12.37 6.75
C GLU A 210 7.09 -13.30 7.95
N ALA A 211 7.74 -12.83 9.03
CA ALA A 211 7.91 -13.59 10.26
C ALA A 211 6.59 -13.84 11.00
N VAL A 212 5.64 -12.90 10.94
CA VAL A 212 4.33 -13.03 11.59
C VAL A 212 3.33 -13.79 10.72
N GLN A 213 3.48 -13.75 9.39
CA GLN A 213 2.58 -14.41 8.44
C GLN A 213 2.44 -15.92 8.69
N VAL A 214 3.49 -16.56 9.22
CA VAL A 214 3.54 -18.02 9.47
C VAL A 214 3.21 -18.36 10.94
N LEU A 215 2.90 -17.37 11.79
CA LEU A 215 2.56 -17.61 13.18
C LEU A 215 1.12 -18.15 13.30
N GLU A 216 1.00 -19.39 13.75
CA GLU A 216 -0.26 -20.02 14.12
C GLU A 216 -0.28 -20.31 15.62
N PHE A 217 -1.41 -20.02 16.30
CA PHE A 217 -1.62 -20.36 17.70
C PHE A 217 -2.57 -21.55 17.80
N ASP A 218 -2.10 -22.68 18.33
CA ASP A 218 -2.97 -23.83 18.58
C ASP A 218 -3.71 -23.66 19.91
N PRO A 219 -4.98 -24.10 20.05
CA PRO A 219 -5.70 -24.08 21.32
C PRO A 219 -4.98 -24.83 22.46
N SER A 220 -4.07 -25.76 22.15
CA SER A 220 -3.24 -26.48 23.12
C SER A 220 -1.98 -25.70 23.55
N ASP A 221 -1.59 -24.65 22.81
CA ASP A 221 -0.47 -23.72 23.11
C ASP A 221 -0.83 -22.69 24.21
N GLY A 222 -1.78 -23.04 25.08
CA GLY A 222 -2.20 -22.17 26.16
C GLY A 222 -1.30 -22.25 27.40
N ILE A 223 -1.93 -22.06 28.55
CA ILE A 223 -1.28 -22.28 29.84
C ILE A 223 -1.25 -23.78 30.11
N ASN A 224 -0.06 -24.34 30.36
CA ASN A 224 0.06 -25.73 30.70
C ASN A 224 -0.68 -26.01 32.03
N PRO A 225 -1.73 -26.86 32.04
CA PRO A 225 -2.56 -27.09 33.23
C PRO A 225 -1.79 -27.66 34.43
N ARG A 226 -0.64 -28.31 34.20
CA ARG A 226 0.19 -28.89 35.26
C ARG A 226 1.20 -27.92 35.86
N THR A 227 1.71 -26.96 35.10
CA THR A 227 2.78 -26.06 35.54
C THR A 227 2.30 -24.63 35.76
N GLY A 228 1.11 -24.27 35.27
CA GLY A 228 0.55 -22.92 35.36
C GLY A 228 1.32 -21.86 34.57
N LYS A 229 2.28 -22.28 33.73
CA LYS A 229 3.11 -21.41 32.89
C LYS A 229 2.69 -21.53 31.42
N PRO A 230 2.86 -20.48 30.60
CA PRO A 230 2.68 -20.58 29.15
C PRO A 230 3.61 -21.63 28.58
N HIS A 231 3.18 -22.32 27.52
CA HIS A 231 4.06 -23.23 26.79
C HIS A 231 5.26 -22.43 26.21
N PRO A 232 6.50 -22.98 26.20
CA PRO A 232 7.67 -22.25 25.69
C PRO A 232 7.51 -21.76 24.25
N GLU A 233 6.73 -22.49 23.45
CA GLU A 233 6.38 -22.08 22.09
C GLU A 233 5.51 -20.82 22.06
N THR A 234 4.52 -20.72 22.95
CA THR A 234 3.68 -19.53 23.12
C THR A 234 4.50 -18.33 23.54
N GLU A 235 5.44 -18.51 24.46
CA GLU A 235 6.36 -17.46 24.90
C GLU A 235 7.23 -16.95 23.75
N LEU A 236 7.73 -17.86 22.90
CA LEU A 236 8.45 -17.49 21.68
C LEU A 236 7.56 -16.72 20.69
N LYS A 237 6.33 -17.21 20.43
CA LYS A 237 5.36 -16.55 19.54
C LYS A 237 5.02 -15.14 20.03
N LEU A 238 4.84 -14.96 21.34
CA LEU A 238 4.63 -13.65 21.96
C LEU A 238 5.85 -12.73 21.80
N ALA A 239 7.06 -13.25 21.99
CA ALA A 239 8.28 -12.46 21.76
C ALA A 239 8.41 -12.01 20.29
N VAL A 240 8.02 -12.86 19.33
CA VAL A 240 7.97 -12.47 17.91
C VAL A 240 6.93 -11.37 17.68
N MET A 241 5.74 -11.46 18.31
CA MET A 241 4.74 -10.38 18.26
C MET A 241 5.26 -9.07 18.86
N ASP A 242 6.01 -9.12 19.97
CA ASP A 242 6.60 -7.92 20.58
C ASP A 242 7.63 -7.26 19.65
N ILE A 243 8.46 -8.06 18.98
CA ILE A 243 9.40 -7.56 17.96
C ILE A 243 8.62 -6.91 16.81
N TYR A 244 7.56 -7.56 16.34
CA TYR A 244 6.70 -7.03 15.28
C TYR A 244 6.06 -5.69 15.67
N ASN A 245 5.48 -5.59 16.87
CA ASN A 245 4.89 -4.35 17.38
C ASN A 245 5.92 -3.22 17.50
N SER A 246 7.17 -3.54 17.87
CA SER A 246 8.27 -2.58 17.87
C SER A 246 8.58 -2.08 16.45
N ARG A 247 8.55 -2.96 15.44
CA ARG A 247 8.70 -2.57 14.03
C ARG A 247 7.54 -1.75 13.51
N LEU A 248 6.30 -2.10 13.85
CA LEU A 248 5.12 -1.29 13.53
C LEU A 248 5.23 0.13 14.10
N THR A 249 5.69 0.25 15.35
CA THR A 249 5.90 1.57 15.98
C THR A 249 6.95 2.39 15.23
N GLN A 250 8.07 1.76 14.87
CA GLN A 250 9.13 2.43 14.07
C GLN A 250 8.62 2.87 12.70
N ARG A 251 7.81 2.02 12.03
CA ARG A 251 7.19 2.33 10.74
C ARG A 251 6.26 3.52 10.86
N ALA A 252 5.38 3.53 11.86
CA ALA A 252 4.48 4.64 12.11
C ALA A 252 5.24 5.96 12.33
N GLU A 253 6.31 5.95 13.14
CA GLU A 253 7.12 7.15 13.36
C GLU A 253 7.90 7.58 12.10
N ARG A 254 8.38 6.66 11.26
CA ARG A 254 8.99 7.00 9.96
C ARG A 254 7.98 7.64 9.02
N ASN A 255 6.80 7.04 8.87
CA ASN A 255 5.73 7.56 8.02
C ASN A 255 5.30 8.96 8.48
N LYS A 256 5.18 9.16 9.80
CA LYS A 256 4.93 10.47 10.40
C LYS A 256 5.97 11.53 10.00
N VAL A 257 7.26 11.18 9.95
CA VAL A 257 8.32 12.09 9.49
C VAL A 257 8.17 12.40 8.00
N ILE A 258 7.91 11.38 7.17
CA ILE A 258 7.72 11.51 5.71
C ILE A 258 6.59 12.50 5.42
N PHE A 259 5.42 12.31 6.04
CA PHE A 259 4.26 13.18 5.85
C PHE A 259 4.48 14.58 6.44
N ARG A 260 4.98 14.67 7.67
CA ARG A 260 5.19 15.95 8.37
C ARG A 260 6.09 16.89 7.58
N HIS A 261 7.15 16.36 6.97
CA HIS A 261 8.12 17.16 6.22
C HIS A 261 7.82 17.27 4.73
N ASN A 262 6.71 16.69 4.26
CA ASN A 262 6.31 16.66 2.86
C ASN A 262 7.40 16.04 1.96
N LEU A 263 7.95 14.91 2.42
CA LEU A 263 9.00 14.20 1.69
C LEU A 263 8.46 13.43 0.48
N LEU A 264 7.13 13.36 0.33
CA LEU A 264 6.47 12.76 -0.82
C LEU A 264 6.59 13.58 -2.11
N ASP A 265 6.90 14.87 -2.03
CA ASP A 265 7.16 15.70 -3.21
C ASP A 265 8.59 15.43 -3.75
N TYR A 266 8.88 14.19 -4.17
CA TYR A 266 10.23 13.73 -4.49
C TYR A 266 10.92 14.62 -5.55
N SER A 267 10.21 14.92 -6.65
CA SER A 267 10.72 15.76 -7.75
C SER A 267 11.12 17.17 -7.28
N GLU A 268 10.26 17.83 -6.51
CA GLU A 268 10.52 19.18 -6.01
C GLU A 268 11.60 19.20 -4.93
N ASN A 269 11.65 18.15 -4.09
CA ASN A 269 12.69 18.00 -3.09
C ASN A 269 14.08 17.81 -3.72
N ILE A 270 14.20 17.06 -4.82
CA ILE A 270 15.46 16.94 -5.58
C ILE A 270 15.86 18.27 -6.20
N LYS A 271 14.94 18.92 -6.94
CA LYS A 271 15.24 20.21 -7.59
C LYS A 271 15.71 21.26 -6.58
N ARG A 272 15.16 21.24 -5.36
CA ARG A 272 15.61 22.13 -4.28
C ARG A 272 17.02 21.78 -3.80
N ASP A 273 17.37 20.50 -3.73
CA ASP A 273 18.69 20.05 -3.29
C ASP A 273 19.78 20.28 -4.36
N GLU A 274 19.44 20.13 -5.65
CA GLU A 274 20.35 20.39 -6.78
C GLU A 274 20.70 21.88 -6.95
N LYS A 275 19.82 22.79 -6.52
CA LYS A 275 20.08 24.24 -6.54
C LYS A 275 21.10 24.69 -5.50
N ARG A 276 21.45 23.84 -4.55
CA ARG A 276 22.35 24.19 -3.44
C ARG A 276 23.81 23.97 -3.79
N PRO A 277 24.73 24.83 -3.31
CA PRO A 277 26.15 24.54 -3.37
C PRO A 277 26.46 23.27 -2.58
N LYS A 278 27.56 22.61 -2.97
CA LYS A 278 27.97 21.32 -2.39
C LYS A 278 28.10 21.39 -0.86
N GLU A 279 28.68 22.47 -0.34
CA GLU A 279 28.93 22.66 1.09
C GLU A 279 27.63 22.79 1.89
N GLU A 280 26.67 23.59 1.39
CA GLU A 280 25.32 23.69 1.99
C GLU A 280 24.62 22.32 1.97
N ARG A 281 24.68 21.62 0.83
CA ARG A 281 24.05 20.31 0.68
C ARG A 281 24.64 19.28 1.66
N ASP A 282 25.96 19.26 1.80
CA ASP A 282 26.65 18.35 2.73
C ASP A 282 26.33 18.70 4.20
N LEU A 283 26.18 19.98 4.54
CA LEU A 283 25.74 20.44 5.86
C LEU A 283 24.30 20.01 6.17
N LEU A 284 23.37 20.23 5.24
CA LEU A 284 21.96 19.88 5.43
C LEU A 284 21.72 18.37 5.41
N ASN A 285 22.56 17.60 4.71
CA ASN A 285 22.56 16.14 4.83
C ASN A 285 22.88 15.68 6.26
N LYS A 286 23.79 16.35 6.97
CA LYS A 286 24.07 16.08 8.38
C LYS A 286 22.93 16.53 9.31
N ALA A 287 22.10 17.48 8.86
CA ALA A 287 20.95 17.95 9.62
C ALA A 287 19.71 17.01 9.54
N LYS A 288 19.65 16.10 8.56
CA LYS A 288 18.51 15.18 8.35
C LYS A 288 18.01 14.44 9.61
N PRO A 289 18.86 13.94 10.53
CA PRO A 289 18.39 13.26 11.74
C PRO A 289 17.49 14.15 12.62
N PHE A 290 17.68 15.46 12.63
CA PHE A 290 16.86 16.39 13.43
C PHE A 290 15.42 16.49 12.92
N ALA A 291 15.13 16.09 11.68
CA ALA A 291 13.77 16.02 11.15
C ALA A 291 12.89 15.03 11.92
N GLN A 292 13.49 14.04 12.60
CA GLN A 292 12.74 13.07 13.42
C GLN A 292 12.16 13.72 14.68
N ILE A 293 12.86 14.71 15.24
CA ILE A 293 12.53 15.32 16.53
C ILE A 293 11.76 16.63 16.31
N LEU A 294 12.17 17.43 15.33
CA LEU A 294 11.61 18.76 15.08
C LEU A 294 10.33 18.68 14.24
N ASN A 295 9.44 19.66 14.44
CA ASN A 295 8.30 19.86 13.56
C ASN A 295 8.74 20.46 12.21
N ARG A 296 7.84 20.54 11.23
CA ARG A 296 8.16 21.02 9.88
C ARG A 296 8.76 22.43 9.86
N ASN A 297 8.19 23.34 10.64
CA ASN A 297 8.59 24.74 10.63
C ASN A 297 9.90 24.93 11.36
N ASP A 298 10.04 24.31 12.53
CA ASP A 298 11.26 24.36 13.33
C ASP A 298 12.43 23.72 12.59
N TYR A 299 12.20 22.59 11.90
CA TYR A 299 13.23 21.94 11.09
C TYR A 299 13.69 22.83 9.94
N LYS A 300 12.77 23.50 9.24
CA LYS A 300 13.11 24.45 8.18
C LYS A 300 13.91 25.64 8.72
N GLN A 301 13.50 26.22 9.85
CA GLN A 301 14.20 27.32 10.50
C GLN A 301 15.60 26.89 10.97
N PHE A 302 15.72 25.70 11.56
CA PHE A 302 16.99 25.11 11.95
C PHE A 302 17.93 24.94 10.74
N CYS A 303 17.43 24.36 9.64
CA CYS A 303 18.20 24.24 8.41
C CYS A 303 18.63 25.59 7.87
N GLN A 304 17.74 26.58 7.80
CA GLN A 304 18.08 27.93 7.33
C GLN A 304 19.16 28.56 8.21
N GLY A 305 19.03 28.48 9.54
CA GLY A 305 20.02 29.01 10.46
C GLY A 305 21.40 28.36 10.30
N LEU A 306 21.48 27.06 9.96
CA LEU A 306 22.74 26.40 9.63
C LEU A 306 23.37 26.95 8.34
N VAL A 307 22.56 27.25 7.32
CA VAL A 307 23.03 27.87 6.07
C VAL A 307 23.51 29.29 6.32
N ASP A 308 22.73 30.10 7.01
CA ASP A 308 23.08 31.48 7.36
C ASP A 308 24.39 31.52 8.16
N GLU A 309 24.58 30.58 9.09
CA GLU A 309 25.79 30.47 9.90
C GLU A 309 27.02 30.10 9.07
N LEU A 310 26.88 29.18 8.11
CA LEU A 310 27.93 28.82 7.16
C LEU A 310 28.32 30.02 6.29
N GLU A 311 27.33 30.70 5.70
CA GLU A 311 27.55 31.89 4.85
C GLU A 311 28.25 33.01 5.63
N LEU A 312 27.86 33.24 6.89
CA LEU A 312 28.50 34.22 7.76
C LEU A 312 29.95 33.83 8.08
N ARG A 313 30.24 32.55 8.34
CA ARG A 313 31.62 32.08 8.57
C ARG A 313 32.51 32.30 7.35
N GLU A 314 32.00 32.00 6.16
CA GLU A 314 32.72 32.22 4.90
C GLU A 314 32.94 33.71 4.63
N ALA A 315 31.91 34.54 4.84
CA ALA A 315 32.03 35.99 4.69
C ALA A 315 33.06 36.58 5.66
N ILE A 316 33.07 36.14 6.92
CA ILE A 316 34.07 36.57 7.92
C ILE A 316 35.48 36.15 7.47
N SER A 317 35.64 34.91 7.00
CA SER A 317 36.92 34.40 6.49
C SER A 317 37.44 35.25 5.32
N HIS A 318 36.58 35.56 4.34
CA HIS A 318 36.93 36.42 3.20
C HIS A 318 37.34 37.83 3.65
N LEU A 319 36.58 38.44 4.56
CA LEU A 319 36.90 39.78 5.09
C LEU A 319 38.22 39.80 5.87
N GLN A 320 38.54 38.73 6.60
CA GLN A 320 39.82 38.57 7.29
C GLN A 320 40.99 38.42 6.30
N GLU A 321 40.80 37.66 5.22
CA GLU A 321 41.78 37.54 4.14
C GLU A 321 42.04 38.88 3.45
N TRP A 322 40.99 39.64 3.14
CA TRP A 322 41.10 40.98 2.54
C TRP A 322 41.95 41.90 3.42
N ARG A 323 41.66 41.94 4.73
CA ARG A 323 42.43 42.75 5.69
C ARG A 323 43.89 42.34 5.75
N THR A 324 44.18 41.04 5.70
CA THR A 324 45.55 40.51 5.72
C THR A 324 46.32 40.92 4.46
N ASN A 325 45.63 41.01 3.32
CA ASN A 325 46.18 41.48 2.05
C ASN A 325 46.19 43.02 1.90
N GLY A 326 45.86 43.76 2.96
CA GLY A 326 45.88 45.23 2.97
C GLY A 326 44.67 45.89 2.29
N ILE A 327 43.63 45.13 1.96
CA ILE A 327 42.38 45.62 1.37
C ILE A 327 41.47 46.06 2.52
N THR A 328 41.14 47.35 2.57
CA THR A 328 40.38 47.95 3.67
C THR A 328 39.01 48.49 3.27
N ASP A 329 38.73 48.59 1.97
CA ASP A 329 37.46 49.02 1.40
C ASP A 329 36.71 47.87 0.69
N LEU A 330 35.38 47.94 0.72
CA LEU A 330 34.50 46.91 0.14
C LEU A 330 34.61 46.84 -1.39
N GLU A 331 34.79 47.99 -2.05
CA GLU A 331 34.81 48.08 -3.52
C GLU A 331 36.07 47.42 -4.10
N SER A 332 37.24 47.67 -3.51
CA SER A 332 38.48 46.98 -3.89
C SER A 332 38.45 45.50 -3.53
N GLY A 333 37.77 45.11 -2.46
CA GLY A 333 37.56 43.71 -2.09
C GLY A 333 36.77 42.92 -3.14
N VAL A 334 35.68 43.48 -3.68
CA VAL A 334 34.92 42.87 -4.79
C VAL A 334 35.80 42.70 -6.04
N LYS A 335 36.66 43.69 -6.33
CA LYS A 335 37.62 43.60 -7.43
C LYS A 335 38.65 42.50 -7.19
N TYR A 336 39.19 42.41 -5.98
CA TYR A 336 40.13 41.37 -5.57
C TYR A 336 39.55 39.97 -5.75
N GLU A 337 38.30 39.73 -5.32
CA GLU A 337 37.65 38.43 -5.49
C GLU A 337 37.40 38.08 -6.96
N ARG A 338 36.98 39.04 -7.80
CA ARG A 338 36.88 38.81 -9.25
C ARG A 338 38.21 38.38 -9.85
N GLU A 339 39.28 39.09 -9.54
CA GLU A 339 40.61 38.78 -10.05
C GLU A 339 41.14 37.45 -9.51
N LYS A 340 40.89 37.15 -8.23
CA LYS A 340 41.23 35.87 -7.58
C LYS A 340 40.47 34.71 -8.23
N ALA A 341 39.18 34.86 -8.48
CA ALA A 341 38.37 33.87 -9.19
C ALA A 341 38.87 33.64 -10.62
N LEU A 342 39.22 34.71 -11.36
CA LEU A 342 39.83 34.62 -12.69
C LEU A 342 41.17 33.89 -12.67
N ARG A 343 42.03 34.18 -11.67
CA ARG A 343 43.32 33.48 -11.48
C ARG A 343 43.10 32.00 -11.18
N ASN A 344 42.17 31.66 -10.28
CA ASN A 344 41.85 30.29 -9.94
C ASN A 344 41.28 29.51 -11.13
N LYS A 345 40.41 30.14 -11.93
CA LYS A 345 39.86 29.54 -13.15
C LYS A 345 40.96 29.24 -14.18
N ARG A 346 41.86 30.20 -14.43
CA ARG A 346 43.01 29.98 -15.32
C ARG A 346 43.91 28.85 -14.84
N LYS A 347 44.17 28.79 -13.52
CA LYS A 347 44.97 27.73 -12.91
C LYS A 347 44.31 26.36 -13.08
N TYR A 348 43.00 26.25 -12.84
CA TYR A 348 42.23 25.03 -13.04
C TYR A 348 42.22 24.58 -14.51
N GLU A 349 42.03 25.50 -15.46
CA GLU A 349 42.09 25.20 -16.90
C GLU A 349 43.47 24.70 -17.31
N GLN A 350 44.54 25.28 -16.73
CA GLN A 350 45.92 24.89 -16.98
C GLN A 350 46.23 23.50 -16.39
N GLU A 351 45.77 23.20 -15.18
CA GLU A 351 45.87 21.86 -14.55
C GLU A 351 45.10 20.80 -15.33
N LYS A 352 43.88 21.11 -15.78
CA LYS A 352 43.07 20.23 -16.63
C LYS A 352 43.74 19.96 -17.98
N ALA A 353 44.35 20.97 -18.58
CA ALA A 353 45.11 20.83 -19.83
C ALA A 353 46.38 19.97 -19.65
N LEU A 354 47.07 20.11 -18.51
CA LEU A 354 48.23 19.27 -18.16
C LEU A 354 47.81 17.81 -17.92
N HIS A 355 46.71 17.58 -17.22
CA HIS A 355 46.18 16.23 -16.97
C HIS A 355 45.75 15.54 -18.28
N ASN A 356 45.09 16.26 -19.19
CA ASN A 356 44.74 15.74 -20.51
C ASN A 356 45.97 15.44 -21.38
N LYS A 357 47.04 16.25 -21.29
CA LYS A 357 48.30 15.97 -21.99
C LYS A 357 49.02 14.73 -21.45
N GLN A 358 49.02 14.50 -20.14
CA GLN A 358 49.59 13.29 -19.51
C GLN A 358 48.83 12.02 -19.94
N ASN A 359 47.50 12.07 -20.03
CA ASN A 359 46.70 10.95 -20.54
C ASN A 359 46.95 10.69 -22.03
N HIS A 360 47.22 11.73 -22.83
CA HIS A 360 47.53 11.58 -24.25
C HIS A 360 48.95 11.04 -24.51
N THR A 361 49.94 11.39 -23.68
CA THR A 361 51.31 10.85 -23.78
C THR A 361 51.39 9.38 -23.33
N ASN A 362 50.63 9.00 -22.30
CA ASN A 362 50.56 7.61 -21.83
C ASN A 362 49.87 6.68 -22.86
N GLY A 363 48.92 7.20 -23.63
CA GLY A 363 48.30 6.46 -24.75
C GLY A 363 49.20 6.28 -25.98
N ILE A 364 50.24 7.11 -26.16
CA ILE A 364 51.18 7.00 -27.29
C ILE A 364 52.35 6.05 -26.94
N SER A 365 52.78 5.98 -25.67
CA SER A 365 53.79 5.03 -25.22
C SER A 365 53.36 3.56 -25.30
N ASP A 366 52.06 3.27 -25.29
CA ASP A 366 51.53 1.89 -25.25
C ASP A 366 51.37 1.25 -26.66
N ILE A 367 51.45 2.05 -27.72
CA ILE A 367 51.43 1.53 -29.11
C ILE A 367 52.81 0.95 -29.48
N GLY A 368 53.90 1.47 -28.92
CA GLY A 368 55.27 1.01 -29.20
C GLY A 368 55.67 -0.29 -28.48
N SER A 369 55.13 -0.54 -27.29
CA SER A 369 55.30 -1.78 -26.51
C SER A 369 54.50 -2.93 -27.11
N GLY A 370 53.27 -2.68 -27.57
CA GLY A 370 52.40 -3.69 -28.20
C GLY A 370 53.00 -4.29 -29.48
N VAL A 371 53.57 -3.46 -30.36
CA VAL A 371 54.18 -3.95 -31.63
C VAL A 371 55.47 -4.76 -31.39
N LYS A 372 56.26 -4.42 -30.36
CA LYS A 372 57.43 -5.23 -29.97
C LYS A 372 57.02 -6.57 -29.35
N TYR A 373 56.01 -6.57 -28.48
CA TYR A 373 55.49 -7.79 -27.85
C TYR A 373 54.87 -8.77 -28.87
N GLU A 374 54.05 -8.27 -29.80
CA GLU A 374 53.46 -9.04 -30.91
C GLU A 374 54.54 -9.68 -31.80
N ARG A 375 55.57 -8.92 -32.17
CA ARG A 375 56.68 -9.40 -33.02
C ARG A 375 57.53 -10.47 -32.30
N GLU A 376 57.76 -10.32 -31.00
CA GLU A 376 58.53 -11.29 -30.21
C GLU A 376 57.72 -12.56 -29.91
N LYS A 377 56.39 -12.45 -29.76
CA LYS A 377 55.45 -13.57 -29.66
C LYS A 377 55.37 -14.35 -30.97
N ALA A 378 55.31 -13.67 -32.13
CA ALA A 378 55.35 -14.29 -33.45
C ALA A 378 56.66 -15.06 -33.69
N LEU A 379 57.81 -14.50 -33.29
CA LEU A 379 59.11 -15.18 -33.40
C LEU A 379 59.21 -16.40 -32.48
N ARG A 380 58.67 -16.35 -31.26
CA ARG A 380 58.59 -17.52 -30.36
C ARG A 380 57.71 -18.63 -30.93
N ASN A 381 56.54 -18.30 -31.47
CA ASN A 381 55.66 -19.28 -32.10
C ASN A 381 56.28 -19.90 -33.34
N LYS A 382 56.99 -19.11 -34.16
CA LYS A 382 57.72 -19.61 -35.34
C LYS A 382 58.85 -20.57 -34.94
N ARG A 383 59.59 -20.27 -33.87
CA ARG A 383 60.62 -21.19 -33.32
C ARG A 383 60.01 -22.48 -32.78
N LYS A 384 58.87 -22.40 -32.09
CA LYS A 384 58.16 -23.57 -31.58
C LYS A 384 57.69 -24.49 -32.71
N TYR A 385 57.10 -23.92 -33.76
CA TYR A 385 56.68 -24.66 -34.95
C TYR A 385 57.85 -25.34 -35.68
N ILE A 386 58.99 -24.65 -35.81
CA ILE A 386 60.20 -25.24 -36.43
C ILE A 386 60.74 -26.41 -35.59
N LEU A 387 60.73 -26.28 -34.26
CA LEU A 387 61.17 -27.35 -33.34
C LEU A 387 60.22 -28.55 -33.37
N GLU A 388 58.91 -28.32 -33.34
CA GLU A 388 57.91 -29.39 -33.46
C GLU A 388 58.02 -30.10 -34.81
N LYS A 389 58.20 -29.37 -35.91
CA LYS A 389 58.42 -29.95 -37.24
C LYS A 389 59.71 -30.76 -37.33
N ALA A 390 60.81 -30.25 -36.77
CA ALA A 390 62.09 -30.96 -36.74
C ALA A 390 62.08 -32.22 -35.83
N LEU A 391 61.21 -32.26 -34.82
CA LEU A 391 60.97 -33.44 -34.00
C LEU A 391 60.08 -34.47 -34.73
N HIS A 392 59.09 -33.99 -35.48
CA HIS A 392 58.23 -34.86 -36.28
C HIS A 392 59.02 -35.52 -37.43
N ASP A 393 59.84 -34.76 -38.15
CA ASP A 393 60.71 -35.25 -39.23
C ASP A 393 61.78 -36.26 -38.74
N LYS A 394 62.08 -36.29 -37.42
CA LYS A 394 63.00 -37.26 -36.80
C LYS A 394 62.33 -38.57 -36.35
N GLN A 395 61.00 -38.62 -36.27
CA GLN A 395 60.27 -39.84 -35.91
C GLN A 395 59.99 -40.73 -37.13
N ASP A 396 60.08 -40.18 -38.36
CA ASP A 396 59.79 -40.91 -39.60
C ASP A 396 61.04 -41.56 -40.25
N HIS A 397 62.20 -41.56 -39.58
CA HIS A 397 63.43 -42.22 -40.06
C HIS A 397 64.09 -43.05 -38.95
N THR A 398 63.41 -44.10 -38.51
CA THR A 398 64.07 -45.29 -37.93
C THR A 398 64.17 -46.35 -39.03
N PRO A 399 65.37 -46.73 -39.51
CA PRO A 399 65.52 -47.80 -40.49
C PRO A 399 65.16 -49.13 -39.84
N SER A 400 64.28 -49.88 -40.49
CA SER A 400 64.03 -51.29 -40.20
C SER A 400 65.25 -52.11 -40.62
N ASP A 401 65.92 -52.74 -39.66
CA ASP A 401 66.74 -53.94 -39.90
C ASP A 401 65.92 -55.19 -39.55
#